data_AF-A0A1L7I5T4-F1
#
_entry.id   AF-A0A1L7I5T4-F1
#
_cell.length_a   1.000
_cell.length_b   1.000
_cell.length_c   1.000
_cell.angle_alpha   90.00
_cell.angle_beta   90.00
_cell.angle_gamma   90.00
#
_symmetry.space_group_name_H-M   'P 1'
#
loop_
_entity.id
_entity.type
_entity.pdbx_description
1 polymer ?
#
loop_
_entity_poly.entity_id
_entity_poly.type
_entity_poly.pdbx_seq_one_letter_code
_entity_poly.pdbx_strand_id
1 'polypeptide(L)'
;MIAEEYGFNEREIDRIIAMAWEDRTPFEAIEYQFNLTEKEVIQFMREQMHPRNWRKWRARVQGRKTKHSKLRKDSVKRFKSNAQRQITGNRISKKKY
;
A
#
# COMPACT_ATOMS: atom_id res chain seq x y z
N MET A 1 2.58 5.77 22.53
CA MET A 1 2.58 5.63 21.04
C MET A 1 1.26 4.99 20.62
N ILE A 2 0.74 5.25 19.40
CA ILE A 2 -0.51 4.58 18.93
C ILE A 2 -0.35 3.05 19.00
N ALA A 3 0.85 2.53 18.71
CA ALA A 3 1.16 1.11 18.80
C ALA A 3 0.92 0.50 20.19
N GLU A 4 1.16 1.28 21.26
CA GLU A 4 1.01 0.84 22.66
C GLU A 4 -0.43 0.96 23.13
N GLU A 5 -1.17 1.97 22.65
CA GLU A 5 -2.59 2.18 22.98
C GLU A 5 -3.48 1.04 22.46
N TYR A 6 -3.16 0.54 21.27
CA TYR A 6 -3.88 -0.57 20.63
C TYR A 6 -3.30 -1.96 20.96
N GLY A 7 -2.15 -2.02 21.65
CA GLY A 7 -1.52 -3.27 22.05
C GLY A 7 -1.07 -4.17 20.89
N PHE A 8 -0.64 -3.58 19.77
CA PHE A 8 -0.23 -4.36 18.59
C PHE A 8 1.05 -5.15 18.85
N ASN A 9 1.06 -6.41 18.42
CA ASN A 9 2.29 -7.19 18.40
C ASN A 9 3.22 -6.77 17.25
N GLU A 10 4.49 -7.17 17.30
CA GLU A 10 5.49 -6.80 16.30
C GLU A 10 5.09 -7.20 14.86
N ARG A 11 4.41 -8.34 14.70
CA ARG A 11 3.91 -8.80 13.38
C ARG A 11 2.77 -7.95 12.86
N GLU A 12 1.91 -7.45 13.74
CA GLU A 12 0.82 -6.54 13.40
C GLU A 12 1.36 -5.18 13.00
N ILE A 13 2.36 -4.66 13.72
CA ILE A 13 3.08 -3.44 13.37
C ILE A 13 3.68 -3.58 11.96
N ASP A 14 4.43 -4.66 11.70
CA ASP A 14 5.01 -4.92 10.38
C ASP A 14 3.95 -5.03 9.29
N ARG A 15 2.82 -5.67 9.58
CA ARG A 15 1.71 -5.82 8.64
C ARG A 15 1.03 -4.48 8.34
N ILE A 16 0.79 -3.64 9.34
CA ILE A 16 0.24 -2.30 9.16
C ILE A 16 1.18 -1.45 8.31
N ILE A 17 2.49 -1.49 8.59
CA ILE A 17 3.51 -0.79 7.80
C ILE A 17 3.50 -1.29 6.36
N ALA A 18 3.52 -2.61 6.14
CA ALA A 18 3.50 -3.20 4.79
C ALA A 18 2.25 -2.78 4.00
N MET A 19 1.07 -2.85 4.62
CA MET A 19 -0.18 -2.42 4.00
C MET A 19 -0.20 -0.92 3.70
N ALA A 20 0.31 -0.08 4.60
CA ALA A 20 0.38 1.37 4.39
C ALA A 20 1.37 1.76 3.28
N TRP A 21 2.41 0.96 3.06
CA TRP A 21 3.34 1.12 1.93
C TRP A 21 2.78 0.64 0.59
N GLU A 22 1.89 -0.35 0.57
CA GLU A 22 1.29 -0.85 -0.67
C GLU A 22 0.38 0.22 -1.31
N ASP A 23 0.58 0.48 -2.61
CA ASP A 23 -0.18 1.50 -3.33
C ASP A 23 -1.64 1.08 -3.62
N ARG A 24 -1.98 -0.21 -3.42
CA ARG A 24 -3.30 -0.80 -3.74
C ARG A 24 -4.18 -1.09 -2.53
N THR A 25 -3.66 -0.87 -1.32
CA THR A 25 -4.42 -1.11 -0.08
C THR A 25 -5.09 0.20 0.33
N PRO A 26 -6.44 0.28 0.29
CA PRO A 26 -7.15 1.47 0.76
C PRO A 26 -7.03 1.55 2.28
N PHE A 27 -7.09 2.76 2.83
CA PHE A 27 -7.11 2.95 4.29
C PHE A 27 -8.28 2.23 4.95
N GLU A 28 -9.42 2.12 4.25
CA GLU A 28 -10.60 1.35 4.65
C GLU A 28 -10.28 -0.13 4.94
N ALA A 29 -9.30 -0.73 4.25
CA ALA A 29 -8.91 -2.13 4.50
C ALA A 29 -8.05 -2.26 5.77
N ILE A 30 -7.27 -1.23 6.09
CA ILE A 30 -6.49 -1.16 7.33
C ILE A 30 -7.42 -0.91 8.51
N GLU A 31 -8.38 -0.01 8.34
CA GLU A 31 -9.45 0.25 9.31
C GLU A 31 -10.28 -1.01 9.57
N TYR A 32 -10.66 -1.76 8.54
CA TYR A 32 -11.41 -3.00 8.72
C TYR A 32 -10.63 -4.09 9.48
N GLN A 33 -9.31 -4.19 9.27
CA GLN A 33 -8.50 -5.26 9.89
C GLN A 33 -7.95 -4.89 11.27
N PHE A 34 -7.61 -3.62 11.49
CA PHE A 34 -6.88 -3.15 12.68
C PHE A 34 -7.63 -2.06 13.45
N ASN A 35 -8.83 -1.68 13.00
CA ASN A 35 -9.65 -0.61 13.58
C ASN A 35 -8.93 0.75 13.64
N LEU A 36 -7.97 0.97 12.74
CA LEU A 36 -7.22 2.22 12.63
C LEU A 36 -7.80 3.09 11.51
N THR A 37 -8.26 4.28 11.88
CA THR A 37 -8.71 5.28 10.91
C THR A 37 -7.53 5.81 10.07
N GLU A 38 -7.82 6.43 8.91
CA GLU A 38 -6.77 7.02 8.06
C GLU A 38 -5.85 7.98 8.85
N LYS A 39 -6.43 8.80 9.75
CA LYS A 39 -5.68 9.75 10.57
C LYS A 39 -4.71 9.04 11.52
N GLU A 40 -5.19 7.99 12.18
CA GLU A 40 -4.37 7.19 13.10
C GLU A 40 -3.28 6.44 12.36
N VAL A 41 -3.55 5.90 11.15
CA VAL A 41 -2.50 5.28 10.32
C VAL A 41 -1.43 6.30 9.92
N ILE A 42 -1.80 7.53 9.58
CA ILE A 42 -0.82 8.59 9.24
C ILE A 42 0.06 8.94 10.44
N GLN A 43 -0.54 9.02 11.63
CA GLN A 43 0.17 9.31 12.87
C GLN A 43 1.06 8.13 13.29
N PHE A 44 0.53 6.90 13.24
CA PHE A 44 1.26 5.66 13.48
C PHE A 44 2.49 5.58 12.56
N MET A 45 2.31 5.80 11.26
CA MET A 45 3.41 5.83 10.29
C MET A 45 4.37 6.98 10.57
N ARG A 46 3.96 8.09 11.19
CA ARG A 46 4.89 9.16 11.58
C ARG A 46 5.77 8.75 12.76
N GLU A 47 5.22 7.98 13.69
CA GLU A 47 5.92 7.47 14.87
C GLU A 47 6.88 6.33 14.51
N GLN A 48 6.51 5.46 13.57
CA GLN A 48 7.28 4.25 13.22
C GLN A 48 8.45 4.44 12.25
N MET A 49 8.60 5.62 11.63
CA MET A 49 9.66 5.81 10.64
C MET A 49 10.31 7.18 10.68
N HIS A 50 11.56 7.22 10.23
CA HIS A 50 12.34 8.44 10.18
C HIS A 50 11.62 9.54 9.37
N PRO A 51 11.59 10.80 9.86
CA PRO A 51 10.81 11.89 9.24
C PRO A 51 11.07 12.11 7.75
N ARG A 52 12.31 11.86 7.28
CA ARG A 52 12.67 11.95 5.85
C ARG A 52 11.93 10.91 5.00
N ASN A 53 11.77 9.69 5.50
CA ASN A 53 11.05 8.61 4.81
C ASN A 53 9.54 8.87 4.89
N TRP A 54 9.05 9.33 6.03
CA TRP A 54 7.65 9.71 6.21
C TRP A 54 7.21 10.79 5.20
N ARG A 55 8.01 11.84 4.98
CA ARG A 55 7.69 12.86 3.97
C ARG A 55 7.55 12.28 2.55
N LYS A 56 8.43 11.35 2.17
CA LYS A 56 8.35 10.65 0.88
C LYS A 56 7.10 9.80 0.77
N TRP A 57 6.78 9.03 1.81
CA TRP A 57 5.56 8.24 1.88
C TRP A 57 4.31 9.13 1.84
N ARG A 58 4.29 10.24 2.58
CA ARG A 58 3.17 11.19 2.61
C ARG A 58 2.90 11.83 1.25
N ALA A 59 3.95 12.25 0.54
CA ALA A 59 3.84 12.76 -0.81
C ALA A 59 3.22 11.72 -1.77
N ARG A 60 3.61 10.43 -1.65
CA ARG A 60 3.02 9.34 -2.42
C ARG A 60 1.54 9.13 -2.10
N VAL A 61 1.20 9.03 -0.81
CA VAL A 61 -0.16 8.78 -0.33
C VAL A 61 -1.12 9.91 -0.73
N GLN A 62 -0.69 11.16 -0.62
CA GLN A 62 -1.50 12.33 -0.96
C GLN A 62 -1.86 12.39 -2.47
N GLY A 63 -0.98 11.86 -3.33
CA GLY A 63 -1.22 11.77 -4.78
C GLY A 63 -2.11 10.59 -5.24
N ARG A 64 -2.57 9.72 -4.33
CA ARG A 64 -3.35 8.52 -4.69
C ARG A 64 -4.79 8.88 -5.04
N LYS A 65 -5.14 8.76 -6.33
CA LYS A 65 -6.54 8.89 -6.83
C LYS A 65 -7.43 7.70 -6.42
N THR A 66 -6.86 6.54 -6.09
CA THR A 66 -7.59 5.29 -5.77
C THR A 66 -7.66 4.99 -4.27
N LYS A 67 -7.41 5.98 -3.41
CA LYS A 67 -7.31 5.82 -1.95
C LYS A 67 -8.64 5.44 -1.25
N HIS A 68 -9.76 5.67 -1.93
CA HIS A 68 -11.08 5.22 -1.50
C HIS A 68 -11.53 4.07 -2.40
N SER A 69 -12.11 3.02 -1.83
CA SER A 69 -12.60 1.87 -2.60
C SER A 69 -13.57 2.30 -3.72
N LYS A 70 -14.35 3.37 -3.48
CA LYS A 70 -15.27 3.98 -4.46
C LYS A 70 -14.61 4.49 -5.75
N LEU A 71 -13.32 4.84 -5.73
CA LEU A 71 -12.60 5.36 -6.89
C LEU A 71 -11.88 4.25 -7.69
N ARG A 72 -11.92 3.02 -7.18
CA ARG A 72 -11.38 1.83 -7.84
C ARG A 72 -12.40 1.37 -8.89
N LYS A 73 -12.07 1.51 -10.18
CA LYS A 73 -12.91 0.97 -11.27
C LYS A 73 -13.01 -0.56 -11.12
N ASP A 74 -14.23 -1.11 -11.25
CA ASP A 74 -14.51 -2.56 -11.20
C ASP A 74 -13.75 -3.37 -12.28
N SER A 75 -13.22 -2.69 -13.29
CA SER A 75 -12.36 -3.28 -14.33
C SER A 75 -10.94 -3.64 -13.86
N VAL A 76 -10.51 -3.19 -12.67
CA VAL A 76 -9.19 -3.53 -12.11
C VAL A 76 -9.26 -4.82 -11.30
N LYS A 77 -9.70 -5.91 -11.95
CA LYS A 77 -9.59 -7.31 -11.44
C LYS A 77 -8.27 -7.97 -11.82
N ARG A 78 -7.48 -7.33 -12.69
CA ARG A 78 -6.24 -7.92 -13.23
C ARG A 78 -5.13 -7.89 -12.18
N PHE A 79 -4.73 -9.09 -11.73
CA PHE A 79 -3.53 -9.29 -10.90
C PHE A 79 -2.24 -8.90 -11.64
N LYS A 80 -2.24 -8.92 -12.99
CA LYS A 80 -1.10 -8.63 -13.85
C LYS A 80 -1.40 -7.53 -14.88
N SER A 81 -0.39 -6.71 -15.20
CA SER A 81 -0.49 -5.69 -16.25
C SER A 81 -0.57 -6.33 -17.63
N ASN A 82 -1.26 -5.70 -18.60
CA ASN A 82 -1.27 -6.15 -19.99
C ASN A 82 0.14 -6.19 -20.61
N ALA A 83 1.05 -5.34 -20.11
CA ALA A 83 2.45 -5.31 -20.53
C ALA A 83 3.33 -6.32 -19.77
N GLN A 84 2.78 -7.00 -18.76
CA GLN A 84 3.52 -7.98 -17.97
C GLN A 84 3.72 -9.25 -18.81
N ARG A 85 4.89 -9.37 -19.43
CA ARG A 85 5.31 -10.59 -20.11
C ARG A 85 5.47 -11.71 -19.07
N GLN A 86 5.02 -12.91 -19.39
CA GLN A 86 5.51 -14.12 -18.71
C GLN A 86 7.04 -14.08 -18.81
N ILE A 87 7.77 -14.45 -17.74
CA ILE A 87 9.24 -14.50 -17.80
C ILE A 87 9.58 -15.52 -18.89
N THR A 88 9.92 -15.01 -20.07
CA THR A 88 10.16 -15.84 -21.26
C THR A 88 11.57 -16.40 -21.26
N GLY A 89 12.41 -16.07 -20.26
CA GLY A 89 13.80 -16.55 -20.18
C GLY A 89 14.60 -16.26 -21.46
N ASN A 90 14.46 -15.06 -22.03
CA ASN A 90 15.02 -14.69 -23.33
C ASN A 90 14.58 -15.55 -24.54
N ARG A 91 13.52 -16.38 -24.43
CA ARG A 91 13.06 -17.27 -25.52
C ARG A 91 12.44 -16.54 -26.72
N ILE A 92 12.14 -15.24 -26.60
CA ILE A 92 11.65 -14.43 -27.72
C ILE A 92 12.77 -13.50 -28.15
N SER A 93 13.63 -14.00 -29.03
CA SER A 93 14.83 -13.30 -29.46
C SER A 93 14.55 -12.11 -30.37
N LYS A 94 13.46 -12.12 -31.18
CA LYS A 94 13.08 -11.02 -32.08
C LYS A 94 11.57 -10.96 -32.31
N LYS A 95 10.96 -9.78 -32.15
CA LYS A 95 9.57 -9.50 -32.56
C LYS A 95 9.59 -9.09 -34.03
N LYS A 96 8.99 -9.88 -34.93
CA LYS A 96 8.71 -9.40 -36.29
C LYS A 96 7.59 -8.36 -36.21
N TYR A 97 7.86 -7.18 -36.76
CA TYR A 97 6.87 -6.14 -36.98
C TYR A 97 5.97 -6.51 -38.16
#